data_AF-A0A151JRD2-F1
#
_entry.id   AF-A0A151JRD2-F1
#
_cell.length_a   1.000
_cell.length_b   1.000
_cell.length_c   1.000
_cell.angle_alpha   90.00
_cell.angle_beta   90.00
_cell.angle_gamma   90.00
#
_symmetry.space_group_name_H-M   'P 1'
#
loop_
_entity.id
_entity.type
_entity.pdbx_description
1 polymer ?
#
loop_
_entity_poly.entity_id
_entity_poly.type
_entity_poly.pdbx_seq_one_letter_code
_entity_poly.pdbx_strand_id
1 'polypeptide(L)'
;MTRFTVILFEDGLQLVPSIWLTPNKKSCNWPPYTNDTKIKKAISNEEIPTNIWSMHKVLRLFGTSNSYESGMQKAKFAQEYSDLDYSDIEVEKDQRSRRKIKDNYSSSSDDEEENLKKTDIVTIPPPPLPPSFVNQSGSSSACSSKILKPNSSQVSVNSLAVTDEVTFLNNIGGKDSHDLTINILKRTVADELAKQYSWAGKLKKKAFKDLLLCKCIVRKYIL
;
A
#
# COMPACT_ATOMS: atom_id res chain seq x y z
N MET A 1 -18.44 -10.36 3.42
CA MET A 1 -17.97 -11.57 4.14
C MET A 1 -16.67 -12.05 3.50
N THR A 2 -15.65 -12.32 4.31
CA THR A 2 -14.36 -12.89 3.88
C THR A 2 -14.46 -14.41 3.91
N ARG A 3 -14.41 -15.06 2.75
CA ARG A 3 -14.61 -16.51 2.62
C ARG A 3 -13.29 -17.28 2.69
N PHE A 4 -12.19 -16.66 2.25
CA PHE A 4 -10.87 -17.29 2.25
C PHE A 4 -9.82 -16.37 2.87
N THR A 5 -8.76 -17.00 3.39
CA THR A 5 -7.62 -16.33 4.01
C THR A 5 -6.32 -16.97 3.51
N VAL A 6 -5.35 -16.14 3.13
CA VAL A 6 -3.99 -16.58 2.77
C VAL A 6 -3.14 -16.64 4.06
N ILE A 7 -2.56 -17.80 4.31
CA ILE A 7 -1.89 -18.14 5.58
C ILE A 7 -0.55 -18.79 5.30
N LEU A 8 0.44 -18.47 6.16
CA LEU A 8 1.71 -19.19 6.24
C LEU A 8 1.66 -20.22 7.36
N PHE A 9 1.85 -21.48 6.98
CA PHE A 9 2.14 -22.61 7.85
C PHE A 9 3.64 -22.88 7.89
N GLU A 10 4.07 -23.85 8.70
CA GLU A 10 5.45 -24.33 8.71
C GLU A 10 5.87 -24.90 7.34
N ASP A 11 4.94 -25.56 6.64
CA ASP A 11 5.18 -26.15 5.32
C ASP A 11 5.08 -25.14 4.15
N GLY A 12 4.73 -23.88 4.45
CA GLY A 12 4.66 -22.81 3.46
C GLY A 12 3.30 -22.12 3.36
N LEU A 13 3.14 -21.34 2.28
CA LEU A 13 2.00 -20.44 2.09
C LEU A 13 0.84 -21.15 1.39
N GLN A 14 -0.37 -21.04 1.96
CA GLN A 14 -1.58 -21.68 1.43
C GLN A 14 -2.82 -20.80 1.58
N LEU A 15 -3.79 -21.01 0.70
CA LEU A 15 -5.13 -20.43 0.80
C LEU A 15 -6.04 -21.40 1.55
N VAL A 16 -6.75 -20.92 2.57
CA VAL A 16 -7.72 -21.72 3.31
C VAL A 16 -9.07 -21.01 3.42
N PRO A 17 -10.19 -21.76 3.50
CA PRO A 17 -11.47 -21.22 3.91
C PRO A 17 -11.39 -20.59 5.30
N SER A 18 -12.02 -19.44 5.47
CA SER A 18 -12.10 -18.76 6.77
C SER A 18 -12.78 -19.63 7.83
N ILE A 19 -13.69 -20.51 7.41
CA ILE A 19 -14.39 -21.46 8.30
C ILE A 19 -13.46 -22.55 8.88
N TRP A 20 -12.29 -22.77 8.29
CA TRP A 20 -11.31 -23.74 8.82
C TRP A 20 -10.50 -23.15 9.96
N LEU A 21 -10.52 -21.82 10.11
CA LEU A 21 -9.81 -21.12 11.16
C LEU A 21 -10.56 -21.21 12.47
N THR A 22 -9.79 -21.42 13.52
CA THR A 22 -10.25 -21.22 14.89
C THR A 22 -10.71 -19.76 15.12
N PRO A 23 -11.60 -19.49 16.08
CA PRO A 23 -12.06 -18.12 16.35
C PRO A 23 -10.94 -17.13 16.67
N ASN A 24 -9.84 -17.61 17.25
CA ASN A 24 -8.65 -16.81 17.56
C ASN A 24 -7.66 -16.69 16.39
N LYS A 25 -7.90 -17.39 15.26
CA LYS A 25 -7.06 -17.45 14.05
C LYS A 25 -5.62 -17.90 14.29
N LYS A 26 -5.33 -18.57 15.40
CA LYS A 26 -3.98 -19.09 15.74
C LYS A 26 -3.74 -20.51 15.20
N SER A 27 -4.82 -21.20 14.86
CA SER A 27 -4.77 -22.54 14.28
C SER A 27 -5.82 -22.71 13.17
N CYS A 28 -5.52 -23.59 12.23
CA CYS A 28 -6.39 -23.98 11.11
C CYS A 28 -6.63 -25.48 11.16
N ASN A 29 -7.87 -25.91 10.92
CA ASN A 29 -8.18 -27.31 10.69
C ASN A 29 -7.81 -27.68 9.25
N TRP A 30 -7.15 -28.83 9.08
CA TRP A 30 -6.67 -29.32 7.80
C TRP A 30 -7.24 -30.71 7.51
N PRO A 31 -7.76 -30.95 6.30
CA PRO A 31 -8.39 -32.23 5.98
C PRO A 31 -7.35 -33.36 5.89
N PRO A 32 -7.73 -34.61 6.20
CA PRO A 32 -6.84 -35.78 6.15
C PRO A 32 -6.65 -36.30 4.70
N TYR A 33 -6.52 -35.39 3.74
CA TYR A 33 -6.28 -35.73 2.34
C TYR A 33 -4.81 -35.53 2.00
N THR A 34 -4.21 -36.48 1.30
CA THR A 34 -2.82 -36.36 0.79
C THR A 34 -2.77 -35.85 -0.65
N ASN A 35 -3.88 -35.94 -1.38
CA ASN A 35 -3.94 -35.56 -2.79
C ASN A 35 -4.32 -34.08 -2.93
N ASP A 36 -3.41 -33.29 -3.52
CA ASP A 36 -3.58 -31.86 -3.81
C ASP A 36 -4.90 -31.51 -4.51
N THR A 37 -5.36 -32.35 -5.44
CA THR A 37 -6.62 -32.09 -6.16
C THR A 37 -7.82 -32.17 -5.22
N LYS A 38 -7.83 -33.12 -4.28
CA LYS A 38 -8.88 -33.24 -3.26
C LYS A 38 -8.80 -32.08 -2.27
N ILE A 39 -7.60 -31.70 -1.85
CA ILE A 39 -7.38 -30.54 -0.97
C ILE A 39 -7.91 -29.26 -1.63
N LYS A 40 -7.51 -28.98 -2.87
CA LYS A 40 -7.97 -27.81 -3.63
C LYS A 40 -9.49 -27.79 -3.80
N LYS A 41 -10.09 -28.95 -4.04
CA LYS A 41 -11.56 -29.09 -4.13
C LYS A 41 -12.23 -28.83 -2.77
N ALA A 42 -11.68 -29.34 -1.69
CA ALA A 42 -12.18 -29.11 -0.33
C ALA A 42 -12.10 -27.63 0.07
N ILE A 43 -10.99 -26.96 -0.28
CA ILE A 43 -10.83 -25.51 -0.12
C ILE A 43 -11.91 -24.79 -0.93
N SER A 44 -11.99 -25.06 -2.24
CA SER A 44 -12.93 -24.38 -3.15
C SER A 44 -14.40 -24.55 -2.74
N ASN A 45 -14.75 -25.69 -2.14
CA ASN A 45 -16.11 -25.99 -1.68
C ASN A 45 -16.39 -25.56 -0.23
N GLU A 46 -15.37 -25.07 0.48
CA GLU A 46 -15.47 -24.71 1.90
C GLU A 46 -16.04 -25.88 2.73
N GLU A 47 -15.45 -27.07 2.59
CA GLU A 47 -15.86 -28.25 3.35
C GLU A 47 -15.81 -27.98 4.86
N ILE A 48 -16.84 -28.40 5.59
CA ILE A 48 -16.91 -28.12 7.03
C ILE A 48 -15.92 -29.04 7.77
N PRO A 49 -15.02 -28.49 8.61
CA PRO A 49 -14.11 -29.30 9.40
C PRO A 49 -14.86 -30.30 10.30
N THR A 50 -14.38 -31.53 10.31
CA THR A 50 -14.89 -32.58 11.21
C THR A 50 -13.83 -32.98 12.23
N ASN A 51 -14.20 -33.82 13.20
CA ASN A 51 -13.31 -34.27 14.28
C ASN A 51 -12.09 -35.08 13.82
N ILE A 52 -12.06 -35.55 12.57
CA ILE A 52 -10.91 -36.27 11.99
C ILE A 52 -9.87 -35.33 11.37
N TRP A 53 -10.14 -34.03 11.30
CA TRP A 53 -9.23 -33.06 10.71
C TRP A 53 -8.09 -32.74 11.67
N SER A 54 -6.90 -32.57 11.13
CA SER A 54 -5.71 -32.24 11.93
C SER A 54 -5.61 -30.74 12.13
N MET A 55 -5.14 -30.30 13.29
CA MET A 55 -5.00 -28.89 13.59
C MET A 55 -3.56 -28.43 13.36
N HIS A 56 -3.37 -27.42 12.51
CA HIS A 56 -2.08 -26.84 12.18
C HIS A 56 -1.95 -25.42 12.72
N LYS A 57 -0.77 -25.07 13.22
CA LYS A 57 -0.47 -23.74 13.74
C LYS A 57 -0.36 -22.73 12.61
N VAL A 58 -1.04 -21.59 12.77
CA VAL A 58 -0.97 -20.46 11.85
C VAL A 58 0.21 -19.58 12.27
N LEU A 59 1.22 -19.41 11.40
CA LEU A 59 2.37 -18.56 11.69
C LEU A 59 2.06 -17.10 11.38
N ARG A 60 1.44 -16.84 10.23
CA ARG A 60 1.12 -15.49 9.77
C ARG A 60 -0.07 -15.47 8.82
N LEU A 61 -0.88 -14.41 8.89
CA LEU A 61 -1.95 -14.12 7.95
C LEU A 61 -1.45 -13.05 6.97
N PHE A 62 -1.67 -13.27 5.67
CA PHE A 62 -1.23 -12.36 4.61
C PHE A 62 -2.37 -11.52 4.06
N GLY A 63 -3.58 -12.06 3.96
CA GLY A 63 -4.71 -11.31 3.44
C GLY A 63 -5.97 -12.16 3.35
N THR A 64 -7.09 -11.51 3.07
CA THR A 64 -8.38 -12.17 2.91
C THR A 64 -8.95 -11.95 1.51
N SER A 65 -9.81 -12.87 1.07
CA SER A 65 -10.57 -12.75 -0.16
C SER A 65 -11.99 -13.28 0.00
N ASN A 66 -12.87 -12.87 -0.91
CA ASN A 66 -14.24 -13.35 -1.01
C ASN A 66 -14.42 -14.45 -2.08
N SER A 67 -13.44 -14.65 -2.97
CA SER A 67 -13.43 -15.73 -3.96
C SER A 67 -12.14 -16.54 -3.90
N TYR A 68 -12.24 -17.79 -4.37
CA TYR A 68 -11.12 -18.72 -4.43
C TYR A 68 -10.04 -18.23 -5.40
N GLU A 69 -10.43 -17.72 -6.57
CA GLU A 69 -9.51 -17.25 -7.61
C GLU A 69 -8.70 -16.05 -7.12
N SER A 70 -9.37 -15.06 -6.51
CA SER A 70 -8.69 -13.88 -5.94
C SER A 70 -7.76 -14.28 -4.79
N GLY A 71 -8.20 -15.21 -3.94
CA GLY A 71 -7.36 -15.75 -2.87
C GLY A 71 -6.11 -16.45 -3.39
N MET A 72 -6.24 -17.23 -4.47
CA MET A 72 -5.13 -17.95 -5.09
C MET A 72 -4.14 -16.99 -5.74
N GLN A 73 -4.62 -15.92 -6.38
CA GLN A 73 -3.77 -14.84 -6.87
C GLN A 73 -3.00 -14.18 -5.73
N LYS A 74 -3.67 -13.79 -4.64
CA LYS A 74 -3.02 -13.22 -3.45
C LYS A 74 -1.95 -14.16 -2.87
N ALA A 75 -2.22 -15.47 -2.79
CA ALA A 75 -1.25 -16.46 -2.34
C ALA A 75 -0.04 -16.53 -3.28
N LYS A 76 -0.25 -16.56 -4.59
CA LYS A 76 0.83 -16.55 -5.59
C LYS A 76 1.72 -15.31 -5.44
N PHE A 77 1.12 -14.13 -5.34
CA PHE A 77 1.86 -12.88 -5.11
C PHE A 77 2.61 -12.93 -3.78
N ALA A 78 1.97 -13.34 -2.70
CA ALA A 78 2.64 -13.43 -1.41
C ALA A 78 3.82 -14.42 -1.44
N GLN A 79 3.75 -15.51 -2.21
CA GLN A 79 4.88 -16.42 -2.40
C GLN A 79 6.01 -15.76 -3.20
N GLU A 80 5.71 -15.17 -4.35
CA GLU A 80 6.68 -14.52 -5.25
C GLU A 80 7.38 -13.31 -4.61
N TYR A 81 6.70 -12.62 -3.69
CA TYR A 81 7.18 -11.40 -3.03
C TYR A 81 7.42 -11.59 -1.52
N SER A 82 7.56 -12.84 -1.06
CA SER A 82 7.77 -13.17 0.37
C SER A 82 9.12 -12.70 0.92
N ASP A 83 10.17 -12.69 0.09
CA ASP A 83 11.53 -12.27 0.46
C ASP A 83 11.68 -10.74 0.68
N LEU A 84 10.63 -9.98 0.37
CA LEU A 84 10.60 -8.57 0.70
C LEU A 84 10.21 -8.44 2.17
N ASP A 85 11.18 -8.60 3.07
CA ASP A 85 10.98 -8.30 4.49
C ASP A 85 10.66 -6.81 4.63
N TYR A 86 9.37 -6.52 4.80
CA TYR A 86 8.83 -5.18 4.90
C TYR A 86 9.10 -4.52 6.26
N SER A 87 9.86 -5.17 7.15
CA SER A 87 10.37 -4.55 8.39
C SER A 87 11.33 -3.40 8.10
N ASP A 88 11.97 -3.41 6.93
CA ASP A 88 13.06 -2.50 6.58
C ASP A 88 12.61 -1.34 5.67
N ILE A 89 11.31 -1.00 5.67
CA ILE A 89 10.90 0.37 5.30
C ILE A 89 11.22 1.30 6.48
N GLU A 90 12.45 1.23 6.98
CA GLU A 90 13.10 2.42 7.53
C GLU A 90 13.59 3.17 6.30
N VAL A 91 12.96 4.30 6.01
CA VAL A 91 13.51 5.26 5.06
C VAL A 91 14.82 5.74 5.69
N GLU A 92 15.91 5.03 5.41
CA GLU A 92 17.25 5.50 5.71
C GLU A 92 17.35 6.88 5.06
N LYS A 93 17.41 7.89 5.92
CA LYS A 93 17.67 9.26 5.52
C LYS A 93 19.06 9.24 4.91
N ASP A 94 19.11 9.12 3.60
CA ASP A 94 20.33 9.22 2.82
C ASP A 94 20.96 10.58 3.16
N GLN A 95 21.92 10.56 4.09
CA GLN A 95 22.77 11.69 4.39
C GLN A 95 23.61 11.88 3.14
N ARG A 96 23.08 12.64 2.18
CA ARG A 96 23.87 13.23 1.11
C ARG A 96 25.04 13.92 1.78
N SER A 97 26.16 13.22 1.81
CA SER A 97 27.48 13.72 2.13
C SER A 97 27.61 15.04 1.38
N ARG A 98 27.49 16.15 2.12
CA ARG A 98 27.85 17.48 1.63
C ARG A 98 29.32 17.38 1.23
N ARG A 99 29.59 17.06 -0.03
CA ARG A 99 30.84 17.48 -0.65
C ARG A 99 30.78 19.00 -0.60
N LYS A 100 31.47 19.57 0.38
CA LYS A 100 31.82 20.99 0.40
C LYS A 100 32.61 21.23 -0.88
N ILE A 101 31.97 21.77 -1.91
CA ILE A 101 32.69 22.44 -2.98
C ILE A 101 33.19 23.73 -2.36
N LYS A 102 34.51 23.83 -2.26
CA LYS A 102 35.26 25.00 -1.80
C LYS A 102 35.43 25.90 -3.01
N ASP A 103 35.00 27.15 -2.90
CA ASP A 103 35.18 28.19 -3.92
C ASP A 103 36.67 28.42 -4.24
N ASN A 104 36.99 28.66 -5.52
CA ASN A 104 38.23 29.33 -5.95
C ASN A 104 38.07 29.97 -7.36
N TYR A 105 37.76 31.27 -7.36
CA TYR A 105 38.22 32.39 -8.20
C TYR A 105 38.89 32.18 -9.59
N SER A 106 38.31 32.88 -10.62
CA SER A 106 38.86 33.52 -11.87
C SER A 106 39.51 32.67 -12.98
N SER A 107 39.44 32.93 -14.30
CA SER A 107 39.00 34.07 -15.16
C SER A 107 38.87 33.66 -16.66
N SER A 108 38.01 34.36 -17.42
CA SER A 108 38.12 34.86 -18.84
C SER A 108 37.75 34.06 -20.12
N SER A 109 36.97 34.78 -20.97
CA SER A 109 36.87 34.85 -22.46
C SER A 109 35.76 34.04 -23.15
N ASP A 110 35.08 34.47 -24.23
CA ASP A 110 34.42 35.72 -24.68
C ASP A 110 33.41 35.29 -25.79
N ASP A 111 32.44 36.15 -26.15
CA ASP A 111 31.57 36.12 -27.36
C ASP A 111 30.40 35.07 -27.42
N GLU A 112 29.12 35.36 -27.74
CA GLU A 112 28.41 36.52 -28.32
C GLU A 112 26.89 36.40 -28.02
N GLU A 113 26.17 37.54 -28.12
CA GLU A 113 24.75 37.75 -27.79
C GLU A 113 23.74 37.11 -28.78
N GLU A 114 22.49 36.90 -28.33
CA GLU A 114 21.30 37.43 -29.00
C GLU A 114 20.14 37.59 -27.99
N ASN A 115 19.55 38.78 -28.01
CA ASN A 115 18.57 39.33 -27.06
C ASN A 115 17.13 39.25 -27.63
N LEU A 116 16.13 39.64 -26.80
CA LEU A 116 14.71 39.95 -27.08
C LEU A 116 13.73 38.79 -26.77
N LYS A 117 12.71 38.91 -25.89
CA LYS A 117 12.00 40.05 -25.29
C LYS A 117 11.37 39.66 -23.94
N LYS A 118 11.37 40.62 -23.01
CA LYS A 118 10.55 40.66 -21.80
C LYS A 118 9.09 40.95 -22.18
N THR A 119 8.13 40.22 -21.62
CA THR A 119 6.76 40.69 -21.41
C THR A 119 6.29 40.27 -20.02
N ASP A 120 5.89 41.26 -19.23
CA ASP A 120 5.31 41.14 -17.90
C ASP A 120 3.87 40.58 -17.90
N ILE A 121 3.35 40.33 -16.68
CA ILE A 121 1.94 40.16 -16.23
C ILE A 121 1.34 38.75 -16.54
N VAL A 122 0.64 38.00 -15.67
CA VAL A 122 -0.30 38.29 -14.57
C VAL A 122 -0.39 37.11 -13.59
N THR A 123 -0.35 37.38 -12.27
CA THR A 123 -0.81 36.45 -11.22
C THR A 123 -2.33 36.41 -11.24
N ILE A 124 -2.92 35.27 -11.62
CA ILE A 124 -4.38 35.08 -11.61
C ILE A 124 -4.80 34.70 -10.17
N PRO A 125 -5.76 35.40 -9.55
CA PRO A 125 -6.32 34.97 -8.26
C PRO A 125 -7.18 33.70 -8.42
N PRO A 126 -7.27 32.85 -7.37
CA PRO A 126 -8.05 31.62 -7.42
C PRO A 126 -9.55 31.90 -7.66
N PRO A 127 -10.25 30.98 -8.36
CA PRO A 127 -11.66 31.14 -8.69
C PRO A 127 -12.55 31.17 -7.42
N PRO A 128 -13.67 31.92 -7.45
CA PRO A 128 -14.59 32.00 -6.33
C PRO A 128 -15.25 30.63 -6.06
N LEU A 129 -15.35 30.29 -4.77
CA LEU A 129 -16.02 29.09 -4.29
C LEU A 129 -17.53 29.12 -4.64
N PRO A 130 -18.13 27.97 -4.99
CA PRO A 130 -19.56 27.89 -5.32
C PRO A 130 -20.45 28.24 -4.11
N PRO A 131 -21.60 28.89 -4.35
CA PRO A 131 -22.52 29.31 -3.30
C PRO A 131 -23.33 28.10 -2.79
N SER A 132 -22.74 27.31 -1.91
CA SER A 132 -23.49 26.37 -1.05
C SER A 132 -23.05 26.40 0.41
N PHE A 133 -22.17 27.32 0.79
CA PHE A 133 -21.70 27.49 2.15
C PHE A 133 -21.98 28.91 2.68
N VAL A 134 -23.27 29.25 2.89
CA VAL A 134 -23.67 30.17 3.97
C VAL A 134 -25.05 29.77 4.50
N ASN A 135 -25.00 29.14 5.68
CA ASN A 135 -25.85 29.27 6.87
C ASN A 135 -27.36 29.55 6.77
N GLN A 136 -28.12 28.72 7.49
CA GLN A 136 -29.05 29.24 8.49
C GLN A 136 -28.85 28.54 9.84
N SER A 137 -28.52 29.37 10.83
CA SER A 137 -28.58 29.14 12.26
C SER A 137 -30.03 29.07 12.77
N GLY A 138 -30.31 28.29 13.81
CA GLY A 138 -31.47 28.56 14.66
C GLY A 138 -32.09 27.37 15.40
N SER A 139 -31.56 27.12 16.60
CA SER A 139 -32.33 26.84 17.83
C SER A 139 -32.84 25.43 18.17
N SER A 140 -32.32 25.01 19.34
CA SER A 140 -32.93 24.23 20.43
C SER A 140 -33.11 22.70 20.27
N SER A 141 -32.31 21.93 21.01
CA SER A 141 -32.70 21.40 22.34
C SER A 141 -31.72 20.31 22.85
N ALA A 142 -31.25 20.49 24.10
CA ALA A 142 -30.77 19.55 25.13
C ALA A 142 -30.25 18.13 24.71
N CYS A 143 -29.14 17.58 25.22
CA CYS A 143 -28.81 17.45 26.64
C CYS A 143 -27.40 16.86 26.86
N SER A 144 -26.74 17.37 27.91
CA SER A 144 -25.69 16.80 28.79
C SER A 144 -24.73 15.70 28.30
N SER A 145 -23.49 16.10 28.08
CA SER A 145 -22.29 15.28 28.33
C SER A 145 -21.64 15.72 29.65
N LYS A 146 -21.34 14.77 30.54
CA LYS A 146 -20.40 14.97 31.65
C LYS A 146 -19.05 14.34 31.29
N ILE A 147 -18.03 15.18 31.48
CA ILE A 147 -16.61 15.00 31.20
C ILE A 147 -15.94 14.31 32.40
N LEU A 148 -15.03 13.37 32.11
CA LEU A 148 -13.87 13.08 32.95
C LEU A 148 -12.62 13.02 32.03
N LYS A 149 -11.62 13.84 32.34
CA LYS A 149 -10.23 13.87 31.85
C LYS A 149 -9.32 13.88 33.11
N PRO A 150 -7.97 13.92 33.05
CA PRO A 150 -6.98 13.16 32.28
C PRO A 150 -5.79 12.67 33.18
N ASN A 151 -4.82 11.92 32.63
CA ASN A 151 -3.39 11.95 33.01
C ASN A 151 -2.58 11.20 31.92
N SER A 152 -1.75 11.85 31.08
CA SER A 152 -0.31 12.18 31.24
C SER A 152 0.53 10.94 31.62
N SER A 153 1.54 10.45 30.90
CA SER A 153 2.61 11.03 30.06
C SER A 153 3.12 9.92 29.10
N GLN A 154 3.76 10.07 27.93
CA GLN A 154 4.89 10.89 27.49
C GLN A 154 4.89 10.96 25.95
N VAL A 155 5.40 12.06 25.42
CA VAL A 155 5.45 12.45 24.00
C VAL A 155 6.74 11.96 23.35
N SER A 156 6.68 11.47 22.11
CA SER A 156 7.81 11.56 21.17
C SER A 156 7.30 12.15 19.85
N VAL A 157 7.63 13.43 19.66
CA VAL A 157 7.35 14.23 18.47
C VAL A 157 8.21 13.70 17.32
N ASN A 158 7.64 13.03 16.32
CA ASN A 158 8.19 12.86 14.95
C ASN A 158 7.25 12.04 14.01
N SER A 159 5.94 12.33 13.97
CA SER A 159 4.96 11.44 13.30
C SER A 159 4.18 12.03 12.10
N LEU A 160 4.40 13.28 11.68
CA LEU A 160 3.41 13.97 10.84
C LEU A 160 3.70 14.04 9.33
N ALA A 161 4.81 13.49 8.83
CA ALA A 161 5.14 13.57 7.40
C ALA A 161 5.31 12.22 6.68
N VAL A 162 5.48 11.11 7.41
CA VAL A 162 5.68 9.77 6.82
C VAL A 162 4.39 8.95 6.79
N THR A 163 3.36 9.38 7.52
CA THR A 163 2.04 8.77 7.45
C THR A 163 1.35 9.04 6.12
N ASP A 164 1.58 10.18 5.48
CA ASP A 164 0.71 10.64 4.39
C ASP A 164 0.80 9.80 3.11
N GLU A 165 1.97 9.27 2.73
CA GLU A 165 2.08 8.45 1.51
C GLU A 165 1.48 7.03 1.67
N VAL A 166 1.73 6.36 2.80
CA VAL A 166 1.12 5.05 3.09
C VAL A 166 -0.39 5.20 3.30
N THR A 167 -0.83 6.30 3.89
CA THR A 167 -2.26 6.63 4.07
C THR A 167 -2.93 7.01 2.74
N PHE A 168 -2.22 7.69 1.84
CA PHE A 168 -2.73 8.06 0.52
C PHE A 168 -3.08 6.84 -0.32
N LEU A 169 -2.20 5.83 -0.34
CA LEU A 169 -2.48 4.58 -1.04
C LEU A 169 -3.66 3.83 -0.42
N ASN A 170 -3.88 3.91 0.89
CA ASN A 170 -4.98 3.21 1.58
C ASN A 170 -6.37 3.60 1.05
N ASN A 171 -6.57 4.86 0.64
CA ASN A 171 -7.85 5.34 0.12
C ASN A 171 -8.12 4.98 -1.34
N ILE A 172 -7.15 4.36 -2.02
CA ILE A 172 -7.29 3.95 -3.42
C ILE A 172 -7.76 2.49 -3.45
N GLY A 173 -8.94 2.28 -4.03
CA GLY A 173 -9.53 0.96 -4.26
C GLY A 173 -9.35 0.46 -5.70
N GLY A 174 -9.76 -0.78 -5.93
CA GLY A 174 -9.81 -1.46 -7.22
C GLY A 174 -10.47 -2.82 -7.06
N LYS A 175 -11.11 -3.34 -8.10
CA LYS A 175 -11.77 -4.67 -8.02
C LYS A 175 -10.76 -5.81 -8.12
N ASP A 176 -9.66 -5.57 -8.82
CA ASP A 176 -8.55 -6.51 -9.01
C ASP A 176 -7.19 -5.79 -8.86
N SER A 177 -6.11 -6.58 -8.78
CA SER A 177 -4.72 -6.14 -8.80
C SER A 177 -4.43 -5.16 -9.93
N HIS A 178 -4.97 -5.40 -11.12
CA HIS A 178 -4.80 -4.53 -12.27
C HIS A 178 -5.43 -3.15 -12.04
N ASP A 179 -6.70 -3.11 -11.64
CA ASP A 179 -7.42 -1.87 -11.35
C ASP A 179 -6.75 -1.08 -10.23
N LEU A 180 -6.35 -1.77 -9.16
CA LEU A 180 -5.67 -1.17 -8.03
C LEU A 180 -4.34 -0.55 -8.49
N THR A 181 -3.55 -1.29 -9.26
CA THR A 181 -2.28 -0.83 -9.80
C THR A 181 -2.48 0.41 -10.67
N ILE A 182 -3.42 0.38 -11.61
CA ILE A 182 -3.72 1.52 -12.48
C ILE A 182 -4.17 2.74 -11.67
N ASN A 183 -5.07 2.55 -10.71
CA ASN A 183 -5.61 3.65 -9.91
C ASN A 183 -4.55 4.31 -9.03
N ILE A 184 -3.60 3.53 -8.54
CA ILE A 184 -2.43 4.03 -7.80
C ILE A 184 -1.50 4.78 -8.76
N LEU A 185 -1.13 4.17 -9.89
CA LEU A 185 -0.20 4.78 -10.84
C LEU A 185 -0.72 6.13 -11.37
N LYS A 186 -2.00 6.21 -11.74
CA LYS A 186 -2.66 7.46 -12.19
C LYS A 186 -2.57 8.61 -11.17
N ARG A 187 -2.39 8.30 -9.90
CA ARG A 187 -2.37 9.27 -8.79
C ARG A 187 -0.97 9.55 -8.26
N THR A 188 -0.01 8.66 -8.52
CA THR A 188 1.34 8.70 -7.94
C THR A 188 2.43 9.02 -8.95
N VAL A 189 2.24 8.68 -10.23
CA VAL A 189 3.26 8.83 -11.27
C VAL A 189 2.72 9.71 -12.38
N ALA A 190 3.40 10.84 -12.63
CA ALA A 190 3.11 11.70 -13.78
C ALA A 190 3.50 11.02 -15.10
N ASP A 191 2.76 11.30 -16.19
CA ASP A 191 2.96 10.68 -17.50
C ASP A 191 4.40 10.83 -18.02
N GLU A 192 5.04 11.97 -17.79
CA GLU A 192 6.43 12.21 -18.20
C GLU A 192 7.43 11.31 -17.45
N LEU A 193 7.16 11.00 -16.18
CA LEU A 193 7.97 10.05 -15.41
C LEU A 193 7.69 8.63 -15.86
N ALA A 194 6.42 8.27 -16.08
CA ALA A 194 6.02 6.93 -16.50
C ALA A 194 6.71 6.49 -17.80
N LYS A 195 6.93 7.41 -18.76
CA LYS A 195 7.64 7.13 -20.02
C LYS A 195 9.06 6.59 -19.82
N GLN A 196 9.72 6.96 -18.72
CA GLN A 196 11.09 6.57 -18.39
C GLN A 196 11.21 5.15 -17.82
N TYR A 197 10.09 4.53 -17.44
CA TYR A 197 10.06 3.20 -16.82
C TYR A 197 9.40 2.17 -17.73
N SER A 198 9.79 0.92 -17.53
CA SER A 198 9.05 -0.25 -18.00
C SER A 198 9.14 -1.34 -16.93
N TRP A 199 8.23 -2.33 -16.96
CA TRP A 199 8.18 -3.38 -15.94
C TRP A 199 9.58 -3.96 -15.61
N ALA A 200 10.28 -4.48 -16.62
CA ALA A 200 11.59 -5.11 -16.49
C ALA A 200 12.78 -4.23 -16.90
N GLY A 201 12.58 -2.95 -17.22
CA GLY A 201 13.67 -2.06 -17.64
C GLY A 201 14.19 -2.29 -19.06
N LYS A 202 13.34 -2.73 -20.00
CA LYS A 202 13.72 -2.93 -21.41
C LYS A 202 13.79 -1.60 -22.16
N LEU A 203 14.48 -1.59 -23.31
CA LEU A 203 14.57 -0.44 -24.22
C LEU A 203 15.15 0.84 -23.57
N LYS A 204 16.23 0.71 -22.80
CA LYS A 204 16.89 1.83 -22.08
C LYS A 204 16.00 2.54 -21.04
N LYS A 205 14.89 1.91 -20.66
CA LYS A 205 14.02 2.39 -19.57
C LYS A 205 14.45 1.80 -18.25
N LYS A 206 14.14 2.47 -17.15
CA LYS A 206 14.37 1.97 -15.79
C LYS A 206 13.37 0.85 -15.47
N ALA A 207 13.78 -0.10 -14.62
CA ALA A 207 12.93 -1.20 -14.18
C ALA A 207 11.94 -0.72 -13.10
N PHE A 208 10.65 -0.87 -13.36
CA PHE A 208 9.60 -0.48 -12.41
C PHE A 208 9.48 -1.47 -11.25
N LYS A 209 9.68 -2.77 -11.51
CA LYS A 209 9.56 -3.84 -10.51
C LYS A 209 10.50 -3.66 -9.30
N ASP A 210 11.61 -2.95 -9.49
CA ASP A 210 12.63 -2.73 -8.47
C ASP A 210 12.32 -1.49 -7.59
N LEU A 211 11.34 -0.67 -7.98
CA LEU A 211 10.93 0.51 -7.20
C LEU A 211 10.20 0.12 -5.92
N LEU A 212 10.43 0.89 -4.85
CA LEU A 212 9.67 0.77 -3.60
C LEU A 212 8.16 0.93 -3.85
N LEU A 213 7.76 1.80 -4.78
CA LEU A 213 6.35 1.97 -5.17
C LEU A 213 5.72 0.64 -5.65
N CYS A 214 6.43 -0.15 -6.45
CA CYS A 214 5.95 -1.45 -6.90
C CYS A 214 5.76 -2.40 -5.70
N LYS A 215 6.71 -2.43 -4.77
CA LYS A 215 6.63 -3.25 -3.55
C LYS A 215 5.43 -2.84 -2.68
N CYS A 216 5.17 -1.53 -2.56
CA CYS A 216 4.00 -1.00 -1.84
C CYS A 216 2.67 -1.40 -2.49
N ILE A 217 2.59 -1.35 -3.83
CA ILE A 217 1.38 -1.76 -4.57
C ILE A 217 1.10 -3.25 -4.35
N VAL A 218 2.11 -4.12 -4.50
CA VAL A 218 1.96 -5.57 -4.30
C VAL A 218 1.54 -5.87 -2.86
N ARG A 219 2.19 -5.25 -1.87
CA ARG A 219 1.82 -5.39 -0.46
C ARG A 219 0.36 -5.01 -0.20
N LYS A 220 -0.07 -3.86 -0.72
CA LYS A 220 -1.44 -3.39 -0.55
C LYS A 220 -2.46 -4.33 -1.18
N TYR A 221 -2.12 -4.96 -2.32
CA TYR A 221 -3.02 -5.94 -2.94
C TYR A 221 -3.14 -7.22 -2.12
N ILE A 222 -2.04 -7.72 -1.56
CA ILE A 222 -2.03 -8.95 -0.76
C ILE A 222 -2.87 -8.78 0.50
N LEU A 223 -2.63 -7.71 1.27
CA LEU A 223 -3.35 -7.40 2.53
C LEU A 223 -4.88 -7.31 2.34
#